data_AF-A0A3A8ZX41-F1
#
_entry.id   AF-A0A3A8ZX41-F1
#
_cell.length_a   1.000
_cell.length_b   1.000
_cell.length_c   1.000
_cell.angle_alpha   90.00
_cell.angle_beta   90.00
_cell.angle_gamma   90.00
#
_symmetry.space_group_name_H-M   'P 1'
#
loop_
_entity.id
_entity.type
_entity.pdbx_description
1 polymer ?
#
loop_
_entity_poly.entity_id
_entity_poly.type
_entity_poly.pdbx_seq_one_letter_code
_entity_poly.pdbx_strand_id
1 'polypeptide(L)' 'MAQYGISVREILKRTVIVEAESLEEAIQKVEDAVEREEIILDVDDYDDREIVPSEYFGNGSGEVPEGEDVSSYWHIGEDN' A
#
# COMPACT_ATOMS: atom_id res chain seq x y z
N MET A 1 25.62 12.34 5.57
CA MET A 1 25.19 11.11 4.87
C MET A 1 23.86 11.42 4.21
N ALA A 2 23.59 10.87 3.03
CA ALA A 2 22.30 11.07 2.38
C ALA A 2 21.19 10.33 3.16
N GLN A 3 19.99 10.90 3.20
CA GLN A 3 18.80 10.27 3.74
C GLN A 3 17.91 9.80 2.59
N TYR A 4 17.20 8.69 2.82
CA TYR A 4 16.32 8.10 1.84
C TYR A 4 14.97 7.79 2.46
N GLY A 5 13.90 8.29 1.84
CA GLY A 5 12.53 7.88 2.14
C GLY A 5 12.22 6.58 1.40
N ILE A 6 11.84 5.56 2.15
CA ILE A 6 11.46 4.24 1.63
C ILE A 6 10.02 3.95 2.05
N SER A 7 9.17 3.64 1.07
CA SER A 7 7.81 3.18 1.34
C SER A 7 7.82 1.67 1.58
N VAL A 8 7.26 1.24 2.70
CA VAL A 8 6.94 -0.17 2.98
C VAL A 8 5.42 -0.30 2.88
N ARG A 9 4.95 -1.15 1.96
CA ARG A 9 3.51 -1.35 1.71
C ARG A 9 3.19 -2.83 1.83
N GLU A 10 2.11 -3.15 2.53
CA GLU A 10 1.55 -4.50 2.57
C GLU A 10 0.36 -4.57 1.62
N ILE A 11 0.27 -5.65 0.85
CA ILE A 11 -0.80 -5.90 -0.12
C ILE A 11 -1.70 -6.97 0.47
N LEU A 12 -2.97 -6.62 0.67
CA LEU A 12 -4.02 -7.56 1.05
C LEU A 12 -4.77 -8.01 -0.20
N LYS A 13 -5.09 -9.30 -0.30
CA LYS A 13 -5.75 -9.89 -1.45
C LYS A 13 -6.55 -11.13 -1.07
N ARG A 14 -7.80 -11.14 -1.53
CA ARG A 14 -8.69 -12.29 -1.50
C ARG A 14 -9.21 -12.60 -2.89
N THR A 15 -9.32 -13.88 -3.23
CA THR A 15 -10.02 -14.31 -4.45
C THR A 15 -11.49 -14.55 -4.12
N VAL A 16 -12.38 -13.84 -4.83
CA VAL A 16 -13.83 -13.92 -4.65
C VAL A 16 -14.44 -14.63 -5.85
N ILE A 17 -15.28 -15.63 -5.60
CA ILE A 17 -16.01 -16.37 -6.63
C ILE A 17 -17.45 -15.88 -6.63
N VAL A 18 -17.92 -15.34 -7.76
CA VAL A 18 -19.27 -14.80 -7.92
C VAL A 18 -19.90 -15.27 -9.23
N GLU A 19 -21.19 -15.54 -9.21
CA GLU A 19 -21.96 -15.83 -10.42
C GLU A 19 -22.39 -14.53 -11.11
N ALA A 20 -22.10 -14.41 -12.41
CA ALA A 20 -22.42 -13.25 -13.23
C ALA A 20 -22.55 -13.65 -14.71
N GLU A 21 -23.28 -12.88 -15.48
CA GLU A 21 -23.47 -13.06 -16.93
C GLU A 21 -22.28 -12.51 -17.74
N SER A 22 -21.45 -11.67 -17.13
CA SER A 22 -20.23 -11.11 -17.74
C SER A 22 -19.15 -10.82 -16.70
N LEU A 23 -17.91 -10.60 -17.18
CA LEU A 23 -16.81 -10.17 -16.32
C LEU A 23 -17.03 -8.77 -15.72
N GLU A 24 -17.61 -7.86 -16.49
CA GLU A 24 -17.92 -6.49 -16.02
C GLU A 24 -18.93 -6.54 -14.87
N GLU A 25 -19.99 -7.33 -15.01
CA GLU A 25 -20.97 -7.54 -13.93
C GLU A 25 -20.33 -8.23 -12.71
N ALA A 26 -19.44 -9.20 -12.92
CA ALA A 26 -18.71 -9.84 -11.82
C ALA A 26 -17.87 -8.83 -11.04
N ILE A 27 -17.15 -7.93 -11.73
CA ILE A 27 -16.35 -6.87 -11.11
C ILE A 27 -17.27 -5.92 -10.33
N GLN A 28 -18.34 -5.42 -10.95
CA GLN A 28 -19.28 -4.50 -10.29
C GLN A 28 -19.91 -5.12 -9.04
N LYS A 29 -20.29 -6.40 -9.07
CA LYS A 29 -20.82 -7.11 -7.90
C LYS A 29 -19.82 -7.16 -6.74
N VAL A 30 -18.54 -7.36 -7.04
CA VAL A 30 -17.48 -7.40 -6.01
C VAL A 30 -17.20 -5.99 -5.49
N GLU A 31 -17.18 -4.97 -6.35
CA GLU A 31 -17.04 -3.56 -5.95
C GLU A 31 -18.19 -3.14 -5.01
N ASP A 32 -19.44 -3.42 -5.38
CA ASP A 32 -20.63 -3.17 -4.56
C ASP A 32 -20.52 -3.84 -3.18
N ALA A 33 -20.02 -5.08 -3.12
CA ALA A 33 -19.87 -5.82 -1.87
C ALA A 33 -18.74 -5.25 -0.99
N VAL A 34 -17.68 -4.72 -1.59
CA VAL A 34 -16.62 -3.98 -0.86
C VAL A 34 -17.17 -2.66 -0.32
N GLU A 35 -17.91 -1.90 -1.12
CA GLU A 35 -18.53 -0.62 -0.71
C GLU A 35 -19.54 -0.79 0.44
N ARG A 36 -20.24 -1.93 0.46
CA ARG A 36 -21.19 -2.29 1.53
C ARG A 36 -20.53 -2.95 2.75
N GLU A 37 -19.20 -3.04 2.77
CA GLU A 37 -18.42 -3.70 3.84
C GLU A 37 -18.78 -5.19 4.02
N GLU A 38 -19.32 -5.85 2.99
CA GLU A 38 -19.56 -7.30 2.98
C GLU A 38 -18.25 -8.08 2.73
N ILE A 39 -17.32 -7.46 2.00
CA ILE A 39 -15.95 -7.95 1.80
C ILE A 39 -15.00 -6.97 2.47
N ILE A 40 -14.45 -7.39 3.61
CA ILE A 40 -13.41 -6.66 4.35
C ILE A 40 -12.16 -7.51 4.30
N LEU A 41 -11.06 -6.89 3.86
CA LEU A 41 -9.74 -7.51 3.94
C LEU A 41 -9.09 -7.18 5.27
N ASP A 42 -8.47 -8.17 5.87
CA ASP A 42 -7.73 -8.02 7.12
C ASP A 42 -6.38 -8.73 7.05
N VAL A 43 -5.77 -8.94 8.22
CA VAL A 43 -4.45 -9.56 8.34
C VAL A 43 -4.39 -10.98 7.77
N ASP A 44 -5.51 -11.71 7.73
CA ASP A 44 -5.54 -13.07 7.18
C ASP A 44 -5.48 -13.06 5.63
N ASP A 45 -5.74 -11.92 5.00
CA ASP A 45 -5.66 -11.72 3.55
C ASP A 45 -4.31 -11.18 3.08
N TYR A 46 -3.28 -11.17 3.94
CA TYR A 46 -1.93 -10.76 3.55
C TYR A 46 -1.38 -11.62 2.40
N ASP A 47 -1.00 -10.98 1.29
CA ASP A 47 -0.41 -11.64 0.10
C ASP A 47 1.08 -11.35 0.02
N ASP A 48 1.48 -10.07 0.03
CA ASP A 48 2.87 -9.66 -0.20
C ASP A 48 3.23 -8.31 0.44
N ARG A 49 4.53 -7.98 0.43
CA ARG A 49 5.09 -6.72 0.87
C ARG A 49 6.03 -6.13 -0.18
N GLU A 50 5.84 -4.86 -0.48
CA GLU A 50 6.71 -4.07 -1.33
C GLU A 50 7.57 -3.11 -0.49
N ILE A 51 8.87 -3.03 -0.84
CA ILE A 51 9.82 -2.06 -0.30
C ILE A 51 10.40 -1.29 -1.47
N VAL A 52 9.96 -0.04 -1.64
CA VAL A 52 10.28 0.78 -2.82
C VAL A 52 10.65 2.21 -2.41
N PRO A 53 11.40 2.95 -3.24
CA PRO A 53 11.63 4.38 -2.99
C PRO A 53 10.32 5.13 -2.80
N SER A 54 10.29 6.03 -1.83
CA SER A 54 9.08 6.81 -1.55
C SER A 54 8.82 7.81 -2.67
N GLU A 55 7.59 7.84 -3.16
CA GLU A 55 7.12 8.78 -4.19
C GLU A 55 7.11 10.23 -3.72
N TYR A 56 7.14 10.46 -2.40
CA TYR A 56 7.14 11.80 -1.81
C TYR A 56 8.50 12.50 -1.83
N PHE A 57 9.60 11.75 -2.05
CA PHE A 57 10.95 12.30 -1.99
C PHE A 57 11.68 12.18 -3.32
N GLY A 58 12.52 13.18 -3.63
CA GLY A 58 13.41 13.16 -4.79
C GLY A 58 12.70 12.93 -6.13
N ASN A 59 11.45 13.40 -6.28
CA ASN A 59 10.61 13.15 -7.45
C ASN A 59 10.45 11.64 -7.75
N GLY A 60 10.27 10.84 -6.68
CA GLY A 60 10.13 9.39 -6.75
C GLY A 60 11.43 8.60 -6.69
N SER A 61 12.59 9.26 -6.60
CA SER A 61 13.87 8.56 -6.35
C SER A 61 14.03 8.10 -4.90
N GLY A 62 13.21 8.62 -3.98
CA GLY A 62 13.34 8.41 -2.55
C GLY A 62 14.47 9.22 -1.90
N GLU A 63 15.30 9.94 -2.65
CA GLU A 63 16.35 10.78 -2.07
C GLU A 63 15.74 11.99 -1.35
N VAL A 64 16.03 12.13 -0.06
CA VAL A 64 15.52 13.24 0.75
C VAL A 64 16.35 14.49 0.45
N PRO A 65 15.71 15.61 0.03
CA PRO A 65 16.42 16.87 -0.20
C PRO A 65 17.13 17.37 1.06
N GLU A 66 18.28 18.01 0.90
CA GLU A 66 19.01 18.59 2.02
C GLU A 66 18.17 19.66 2.73
N GLY A 67 18.02 19.53 4.05
CA GLY A 67 17.23 20.45 4.87
C GLY A 67 15.73 20.16 4.90
N GLU A 68 15.27 19.10 4.25
CA GLU A 68 13.87 18.65 4.34
C GLU A 68 13.55 18.17 5.76
N ASP A 69 12.44 18.63 6.32
CA ASP A 69 11.99 18.20 7.65
C ASP A 69 11.32 16.81 7.55
N VAL A 70 12.03 15.80 8.03
CA VAL A 70 11.56 14.41 8.08
C VAL A 70 11.25 13.93 9.50
N SER A 71 11.11 14.84 10.46
CA SER A 71 10.89 14.51 11.87
C SER A 71 9.59 13.75 12.15
N SER A 72 8.62 13.81 11.24
CA SER A 72 7.33 13.10 11.34
C SER A 72 7.37 11.65 10.87
N TYR A 73 8.46 11.22 10.22
CA TYR A 73 8.61 9.87 9.68
C TYR A 73 9.26 8.91 10.69
N TRP A 74 9.06 7.62 10.47
CA TRP A 74 9.75 6.58 11.24
C TRP A 74 11.20 6.46 10.80
N HIS A 75 12.14 6.58 11.74
CA HIS A 75 13.58 6.44 11.49
C HIS A 75 14.07 5.08 11.99
N ILE A 76 14.83 4.37 11.15
CA ILE A 76 15.45 3.08 11.52
C ILE A 76 16.88 3.35 11.99
N GLY A 77 17.24 2.83 13.16
CA GLY A 77 18.59 2.95 13.70
C GLY A 77 18.85 4.23 14.48
N GLU A 78 17.82 5.04 14.75
CA GLU A 78 17.84 6.02 15.83
C GLU A 78 17.37 5.29 17.11
N ASP A 79 18.33 5.04 18.02
CA ASP A 79 18.33 4.21 19.24
C ASP A 79 18.78 2.73 19.05
N ASN A 80 19.93 2.27 19.57
CA ASN A 80 20.75 2.76 20.71
C ASN A 80 22.09 3.39 20.33
#